data_AF-A0A0U1KZ88-F1
#
_entry.id   AF-A0A0U1KZ88-F1
#
_cell.length_a   1.000
_cell.length_b   1.000
_cell.length_c   1.000
_cell.angle_alpha   90.00
_cell.angle_beta   90.00
_cell.angle_gamma   90.00
#
_symmetry.space_group_name_H-M   'P 1'
#
loop_
_entity.id
_entity.type
_entity.pdbx_description
1 polymer ?
#
loop_
_entity_poly.entity_id
_entity_poly.type
_entity_poly.pdbx_seq_one_letter_code
_entity_poly.pdbx_strand_id
1 'polypeptide(L)'
;MNDIVCMNCHNYLPADLTACPGCGSELILDGDKKNVIDHLQPNCLIHRYEGSDLLEPAVLIKETKVNCKVATKLKEYSKPLTLPKAKVYTFDQKILGAIQALRNERTATMYRYDQLIQAHWQSLKPYKL
;
A
#
# COMPACT_ATOMS: atom_id res chain seq x y z
N MET A 1 11.93 -2.52 -15.82
CA MET A 1 11.53 -1.15 -16.18
C MET A 1 11.42 -0.37 -14.89
N ASN A 2 12.16 0.73 -14.78
CA ASN A 2 12.01 1.64 -13.64
C ASN A 2 10.86 2.59 -14.02
N ASP A 3 9.81 2.59 -13.23
CA ASP A 3 8.68 3.49 -13.44
C ASP A 3 8.81 4.68 -12.49
N ILE A 4 8.41 5.85 -12.96
CA ILE A 4 8.55 7.12 -12.26
C ILE A 4 7.23 7.90 -12.33
N VAL A 5 7.11 8.89 -11.45
CA VAL A 5 6.00 9.85 -11.49
C VAL A 5 6.58 11.24 -11.62
N CYS A 6 6.07 12.02 -12.58
CA CYS A 6 6.46 13.42 -12.71
C CYS A 6 5.94 14.23 -11.49
N MET A 7 6.82 14.94 -10.77
CA MET A 7 6.40 15.73 -9.61
C MET A 7 5.48 16.91 -9.98
N ASN A 8 5.54 17.39 -11.22
CA ASN A 8 4.76 18.56 -11.65
C ASN A 8 3.28 18.21 -11.93
N CYS A 9 3.01 17.07 -12.58
CA CYS A 9 1.66 16.69 -13.00
C CYS A 9 1.16 15.34 -12.47
N HIS A 10 1.99 14.62 -11.70
CA HIS A 10 1.69 13.30 -11.15
C HIS A 10 1.35 12.20 -12.17
N ASN A 11 1.76 12.38 -13.44
CA ASN A 11 1.68 11.32 -14.43
C ASN A 11 2.69 10.22 -14.13
N TYR A 12 2.21 8.98 -14.24
CA TYR A 12 3.02 7.77 -14.18
C TYR A 12 3.64 7.48 -15.55
N LEU A 13 4.95 7.28 -15.58
CA LEU A 13 5.76 7.24 -16.80
C LEU A 13 6.85 6.17 -16.68
N PRO A 14 7.31 5.61 -17.81
CA PRO A 14 8.56 4.87 -17.84
C PRO A 14 9.75 5.84 -17.66
N ALA A 15 10.84 5.37 -17.04
CA ALA A 15 12.01 6.20 -16.71
C ALA A 15 12.96 6.51 -17.89
N ASP A 16 12.64 6.06 -19.10
CA ASP A 16 13.45 6.27 -20.31
C ASP A 16 13.08 7.57 -21.07
N LEU A 17 12.09 8.31 -20.58
CA LEU A 17 11.68 9.59 -21.17
C LEU A 17 12.56 10.75 -20.70
N THR A 18 12.88 11.66 -21.62
CA THR A 18 13.61 12.90 -21.32
C THR A 18 12.69 14.04 -20.88
N ALA A 19 11.40 13.98 -21.23
CA ALA A 19 10.40 14.97 -20.86
C ALA A 19 9.05 14.32 -20.56
N CYS A 20 8.28 14.95 -19.68
CA CYS A 20 6.94 14.50 -19.32
C CYS A 20 5.97 14.77 -20.48
N PRO A 21 5.33 13.74 -21.07
CA PRO A 21 4.35 13.93 -22.15
C PRO A 21 3.07 14.65 -21.68
N GLY A 22 2.83 14.73 -20.37
CA GLY A 22 1.65 15.41 -19.82
C GLY A 22 1.80 16.92 -19.66
N CYS A 23 2.96 17.39 -19.20
CA CYS A 23 3.19 18.80 -18.89
C CYS A 23 4.37 19.43 -19.63
N GLY A 24 5.08 18.67 -20.46
CA GLY A 24 6.24 19.13 -21.24
C GLY A 24 7.50 19.40 -20.42
N SER A 25 7.48 19.20 -19.11
CA SER A 25 8.64 19.43 -18.23
C SER A 25 9.74 18.40 -18.49
N GLU A 26 10.99 18.84 -18.57
CA GLU A 26 12.17 17.96 -18.59
C GLU A 26 12.19 17.05 -17.35
N LEU A 27 12.58 15.79 -17.52
CA LEU A 27 12.65 14.80 -16.45
C LEU A 27 14.10 14.69 -15.96
N ILE A 28 14.33 15.12 -14.72
CA ILE A 28 15.62 15.07 -14.04
C ILE A 28 15.54 13.92 -13.02
N LEU A 29 16.29 12.86 -13.27
CA LEU A 29 16.18 11.60 -12.52
C LEU A 29 17.05 11.57 -11.25
N ASP A 30 18.12 12.38 -11.22
CA ASP A 30 19.11 12.40 -10.14
C ASP A 30 19.60 13.82 -9.79
N GLY A 31 20.40 13.90 -8.73
CA GLY A 31 20.94 15.16 -8.20
C GLY A 31 19.91 16.04 -7.49
N ASP A 32 20.36 17.23 -7.06
CA ASP A 32 19.56 18.15 -6.25
C ASP A 32 18.34 18.72 -6.98
N LYS A 33 18.34 18.64 -8.31
CA LYS A 33 17.26 19.10 -9.19
C LYS A 33 16.29 17.99 -9.60
N LYS A 34 16.41 16.80 -9.01
CA LYS A 34 15.52 15.67 -9.28
C LYS A 34 14.06 16.10 -9.13
N ASN A 35 13.27 15.82 -10.16
CA ASN A 35 11.86 16.24 -10.24
C ASN A 35 10.90 15.07 -10.53
N VAL A 36 11.32 13.86 -10.15
CA VAL A 36 10.57 12.62 -10.33
C VAL A 36 10.45 11.85 -9.01
N ILE A 37 9.30 11.21 -8.81
CA ILE A 37 9.07 10.27 -7.71
C ILE A 37 9.28 8.86 -8.26
N ASP A 38 10.37 8.23 -7.85
CA ASP A 38 10.78 6.88 -8.27
C ASP A 38 10.59 5.83 -7.17
N HIS A 39 10.19 6.26 -5.97
CA HIS A 39 9.82 5.39 -4.85
C HIS A 39 8.72 6.03 -4.02
N LEU A 40 7.92 5.22 -3.32
CA LEU A 40 6.97 5.75 -2.36
C LEU A 40 7.68 6.16 -1.08
N GLN A 41 7.37 7.35 -0.60
CA GLN A 41 7.74 7.83 0.73
C GLN A 41 6.45 8.06 1.53
N PRO A 42 5.92 7.03 2.21
CA PRO A 42 4.66 7.14 2.93
C PRO A 42 4.67 8.26 3.96
N ASN A 43 3.61 9.06 3.97
CA ASN A 43 3.39 10.14 4.94
C ASN A 43 2.05 10.01 5.68
N CYS A 44 1.26 9.00 5.35
CA CYS A 44 0.03 8.64 6.05
C CYS A 44 -0.17 7.12 6.10
N LEU A 45 -1.07 6.70 6.98
CA LEU A 45 -1.61 5.34 7.04
C LEU A 45 -3.07 5.39 6.62
N ILE A 46 -3.55 4.35 5.94
CA ILE A 46 -4.95 4.26 5.50
C ILE A 46 -5.59 2.96 5.94
N HIS A 47 -6.89 3.04 6.26
CA HIS A 47 -7.73 1.89 6.55
C HIS A 47 -8.94 1.90 5.60
N ARG A 48 -8.84 1.18 4.47
CA ARG A 48 -9.87 1.25 3.41
C ARG A 48 -10.84 0.09 3.38
N TYR A 49 -10.49 -1.05 3.98
CA TYR A 49 -11.31 -2.27 3.95
C TYR A 49 -12.10 -2.41 5.24
N GLU A 50 -13.41 -2.24 5.16
CA GLU A 50 -14.32 -2.48 6.29
C GLU A 50 -14.19 -3.92 6.80
N GLY A 51 -14.15 -4.09 8.12
CA GLY A 51 -13.97 -5.40 8.76
C GLY A 51 -12.57 -6.01 8.62
N SER A 52 -11.63 -5.34 7.96
CA SER A 52 -10.22 -5.76 7.91
C SER A 52 -9.40 -5.06 8.99
N ASP A 53 -8.37 -5.70 9.48
CA ASP A 53 -7.31 -5.09 10.30
C ASP A 53 -6.12 -4.61 9.46
N LEU A 54 -6.35 -4.34 8.16
CA LEU A 54 -5.30 -3.91 7.24
C LEU A 54 -5.08 -2.40 7.31
N LEU A 55 -3.91 -2.05 7.84
CA LEU A 55 -3.37 -0.70 7.82
C LEU A 55 -2.30 -0.62 6.74
N GLU A 56 -2.49 0.25 5.76
CA GLU A 56 -1.57 0.39 4.62
C GLU A 56 -0.82 1.71 4.68
N PRO A 57 0.50 1.72 4.43
CA PRO A 57 1.24 2.96 4.22
C PRO A 57 0.86 3.60 2.88
N ALA A 58 0.69 4.92 2.85
CA ALA A 58 0.32 5.66 1.66
C ALA A 58 0.94 7.07 1.64
N VAL A 59 0.89 7.70 0.47
CA VAL A 59 1.21 9.11 0.27
C VAL A 59 -0.08 9.91 0.08
N LEU A 60 -0.29 10.92 0.91
CA LEU A 60 -1.34 11.90 0.74
C LEU A 60 -0.99 12.83 -0.44
N ILE A 61 -1.80 12.80 -1.49
CA ILE A 61 -1.63 13.61 -2.70
C ILE A 61 -2.43 14.90 -2.60
N LYS A 62 -3.69 14.81 -2.14
CA LYS A 62 -4.58 15.96 -2.03
C LYS A 62 -5.63 15.75 -0.96
N GLU A 63 -5.88 16.78 -0.18
CA GLU A 63 -7.00 16.84 0.76
C GLU A 63 -8.17 17.65 0.17
N THR A 64 -9.41 17.21 0.40
CA THR A 64 -10.63 17.94 0.04
C THR A 64 -11.44 18.23 1.31
N LYS A 65 -12.69 18.72 1.21
CA LYS A 65 -13.50 18.98 2.41
C LYS A 65 -13.76 17.72 3.25
N VAL A 66 -14.10 16.61 2.61
CA VAL A 66 -14.55 15.36 3.27
C VAL A 66 -13.68 14.14 2.99
N ASN A 67 -12.90 14.18 1.90
CA ASN A 67 -12.09 13.06 1.43
C ASN A 67 -10.62 13.45 1.24
N CYS A 68 -9.76 12.45 1.19
CA CYS A 68 -8.37 12.51 0.78
C CYS A 68 -8.16 11.71 -0.50
N LYS A 69 -7.25 12.18 -1.35
CA LYS A 69 -6.67 11.44 -2.47
C LYS A 69 -5.29 10.95 -2.04
N VAL A 70 -5.09 9.64 -2.10
CA VAL A 70 -3.86 8.98 -1.64
C VAL A 70 -3.33 7.99 -2.69
N ALA A 71 -2.04 7.67 -2.63
CA ALA A 71 -1.42 6.61 -3.40
C ALA A 71 -0.68 5.63 -2.49
N THR A 72 -0.94 4.33 -2.66
CA THR A 72 -0.20 3.22 -2.06
C THR A 72 0.89 2.68 -3.00
N LYS A 73 0.82 3.03 -4.29
CA LYS A 73 1.76 2.62 -5.34
C LYS A 73 2.03 3.79 -6.31
N LEU A 74 3.17 3.79 -6.99
CA LEU A 74 3.54 4.86 -7.94
C LEU A 74 2.48 5.06 -9.04
N LYS A 75 1.97 3.95 -9.61
CA LYS A 75 0.92 4.00 -10.64
C LYS A 75 -0.36 4.72 -10.20
N GLU A 76 -0.65 4.74 -8.90
CA GLU A 76 -1.86 5.35 -8.34
C GLU A 76 -1.77 6.89 -8.28
N TYR A 77 -0.59 7.50 -8.50
CA TYR A 77 -0.51 8.96 -8.62
C TYR A 77 -1.37 9.51 -9.77
N SER A 78 -1.45 8.77 -10.88
CA SER A 78 -2.28 9.14 -12.03
C SER A 78 -3.78 9.02 -11.76
N LYS A 79 -4.18 8.06 -10.90
CA LYS A 79 -5.56 7.80 -10.49
C LYS A 79 -5.61 7.48 -8.99
N PRO A 80 -5.52 8.53 -8.13
CA PRO A 80 -5.42 8.32 -6.69
C PRO A 80 -6.66 7.65 -6.10
N LEU A 81 -6.43 6.85 -5.06
CA LEU A 81 -7.49 6.30 -4.23
C LEU A 81 -8.18 7.45 -3.49
N THR A 82 -9.51 7.47 -3.50
CA THR A 82 -10.30 8.44 -2.75
C THR A 82 -10.88 7.79 -1.51
N LEU A 83 -10.55 8.33 -0.34
CA LEU A 83 -10.99 7.82 0.96
C LEU A 83 -11.56 8.94 1.83
N PRO A 84 -12.56 8.68 2.68
CA PRO A 84 -12.97 9.60 3.74
C PRO A 84 -11.79 9.99 4.62
N LYS A 85 -11.73 11.26 5.06
CA LYS A 85 -10.67 11.74 5.97
C LYS A 85 -10.53 10.89 7.23
N ALA A 86 -11.66 10.43 7.79
CA ALA A 86 -11.70 9.58 8.97
C ALA A 86 -10.98 8.23 8.80
N LYS A 87 -10.61 7.86 7.57
CA LYS A 87 -9.88 6.64 7.24
C LYS A 87 -8.40 6.87 6.91
N VAL A 88 -7.93 8.11 7.08
CA VAL A 88 -6.54 8.51 6.83
C VAL A 88 -5.94 9.01 8.14
N TYR A 89 -4.83 8.42 8.52
CA TYR A 89 -4.15 8.65 9.80
C TYR A 89 -2.73 9.14 9.56
N THR A 90 -2.16 9.83 10.54
CA THR A 90 -0.74 10.21 10.52
C THR A 90 0.14 8.98 10.41
N PHE A 91 1.24 9.10 9.67
CA PHE A 91 2.19 8.00 9.56
C PHE A 91 2.89 7.72 10.89
N ASP A 92 2.79 6.48 11.35
CA ASP A 92 3.50 5.96 12.52
C ASP A 92 4.04 4.55 12.20
N GLN A 93 5.36 4.47 12.02
CA GLN A 93 6.05 3.23 11.69
C GLN A 93 5.97 2.20 12.83
N LYS A 94 5.90 2.64 14.09
CA LYS A 94 5.83 1.75 15.24
C LYS A 94 4.46 1.07 15.31
N ILE A 95 3.39 1.83 15.10
CA ILE A 95 2.02 1.29 15.05
C ILE A 95 1.87 0.33 13.86
N LEU A 96 2.33 0.75 12.68
CA LEU A 96 2.28 -0.09 11.47
C LEU A 96 2.99 -1.44 11.71
N GLY A 97 4.22 -1.40 12.25
CA GLY A 97 5.00 -2.59 12.55
C GLY A 97 4.33 -3.50 13.59
N ALA A 98 3.75 -2.91 14.66
CA ALA A 98 3.06 -3.68 15.68
C ALA A 98 1.83 -4.42 15.12
N ILE A 99 1.00 -3.74 14.31
CA ILE A 99 -0.17 -4.35 13.68
C ILE A 99 0.26 -5.48 12.72
N GLN A 100 1.30 -5.26 11.92
CA GLN A 100 1.83 -6.28 11.02
C GLN A 100 2.36 -7.51 11.78
N ALA A 101 3.07 -7.31 12.90
CA ALA A 101 3.54 -8.40 13.73
C ALA A 101 2.38 -9.25 14.29
N LEU A 102 1.35 -8.61 14.86
CA LEU A 102 0.17 -9.29 15.38
C LEU A 102 -0.58 -10.08 14.30
N ARG A 103 -0.68 -9.54 13.07
CA ARG A 103 -1.28 -10.24 11.94
C ARG A 103 -0.50 -11.48 11.54
N ASN A 104 0.83 -11.38 11.52
CA ASN A 104 1.70 -12.52 11.21
C ASN A 104 1.56 -13.60 12.30
N GLU A 105 1.55 -13.21 13.56
CA GLU A 105 1.35 -14.11 14.70
C GLU A 105 -0.01 -14.82 14.63
N ARG A 106 -1.10 -14.07 14.37
CA ARG A 106 -2.44 -14.65 14.17
C ARG A 106 -2.43 -15.67 13.04
N THR A 107 -1.82 -15.34 11.91
CA THR A 107 -1.77 -16.22 10.72
C THR A 107 -1.01 -17.50 11.03
N ALA A 108 0.17 -17.40 11.66
CA ALA A 108 0.95 -18.57 12.07
C ALA A 108 0.21 -19.44 13.09
N THR A 109 -0.49 -18.80 14.04
CA THR A 109 -1.27 -19.50 15.06
C THR A 109 -2.46 -20.24 14.48
N MET A 110 -3.23 -19.60 13.59
CA MET A 110 -4.34 -20.24 12.88
C MET A 110 -3.86 -21.43 12.06
N TYR A 111 -2.78 -21.25 11.28
CA TYR A 111 -2.19 -22.33 10.50
C TYR A 111 -1.78 -23.53 11.36
N ARG A 112 -1.18 -23.28 12.53
CA ARG A 112 -0.84 -24.33 13.49
C ARG A 112 -2.08 -25.07 13.98
N TYR A 113 -3.17 -24.35 14.29
CA TYR A 113 -4.42 -24.99 14.71
C TYR A 113 -5.03 -25.83 13.58
N ASP A 114 -5.02 -25.34 12.35
CA ASP A 114 -5.51 -26.09 11.19
C ASP A 114 -4.75 -27.41 11.02
N GLN A 115 -3.42 -27.41 11.18
CA GLN A 115 -2.61 -28.62 11.13
C GLN A 115 -2.97 -29.62 12.25
N LEU A 116 -3.15 -29.15 13.49
CA LEU A 116 -3.52 -30.00 14.61
C LEU A 116 -4.91 -30.62 14.42
N ILE A 117 -5.87 -29.82 13.98
CA ILE A 117 -7.22 -30.29 13.65
C ILE A 117 -7.16 -31.34 12.54
N GLN A 118 -6.39 -31.09 11.47
CA GLN A 118 -6.22 -32.04 10.37
C GLN A 118 -5.62 -33.37 10.83
N ALA A 119 -4.63 -33.34 11.72
CA ALA A 119 -4.04 -34.55 12.29
C ALA A 119 -5.08 -35.39 13.07
N HIS A 120 -5.97 -34.74 13.82
CA HIS A 120 -7.08 -35.43 14.50
C HIS A 120 -8.08 -36.04 13.51
N TRP A 121 -8.46 -35.30 12.45
CA TRP A 121 -9.35 -35.84 11.40
C TRP A 121 -8.79 -37.11 10.76
N GLN A 122 -7.49 -37.14 10.47
CA GLN A 122 -6.83 -38.31 9.87
C GLN A 122 -6.78 -39.53 10.79
N SER A 123 -6.94 -39.33 12.11
CA SER A 123 -6.97 -40.43 13.09
C SER A 123 -8.34 -41.12 13.20
N LEU A 124 -9.39 -40.54 12.62
CA LEU A 124 -10.73 -41.11 12.67
C LEU A 124 -10.82 -42.36 11.79
N LYS A 125 -11.39 -43.43 12.35
CA LYS A 125 -11.68 -44.66 11.59
C LYS A 125 -13.09 -44.56 11.01
N PRO A 126 -13.31 -44.99 9.75
CA PRO A 126 -14.64 -45.11 9.20
C PRO A 126 -15.53 -45.99 10.09
N TYR A 127 -16.79 -45.57 10.25
CA TYR A 127 -17.79 -46.40 10.91
C TYR A 127 -18.00 -47.68 10.09
N LYS A 128 -17.86 -48.85 10.72
CA LYS A 128 -18.17 -50.12 10.07
C LYS A 128 -19.66 -50.38 10.22
N LEU A 129 -20.38 -50.38 9.10
CA LEU A 129 -21.74 -50.89 8.99
C LEU A 129 -21.75 -52.42 9.09
#